data_AF-A0A243QP27-F1
#
_entry.id   AF-A0A243QP27-F1
#
_cell.length_a   1.000
_cell.length_b   1.000
_cell.length_c   1.000
_cell.angle_alpha   90.00
_cell.angle_beta   90.00
_cell.angle_gamma   90.00
#
_symmetry.space_group_name_H-M   'P 1'
#
loop_
_entity.id
_entity.type
_entity.pdbx_description
1 polymer ?
#
loop_
_entity_poly.entity_id
_entity_poly.type
_entity_poly.pdbx_seq_one_letter_code
_entity_poly.pdbx_strand_id
1 'polypeptide(L)'
;MRWPPFQGPILGPIIKALIAALGPAWHACHSTIGVFVDHDPAGLQVRGLLCRHCNTWLETCPHSTGCAWGDYLNNSPVAHLGLTYPRAAISRKPRRSGA
;
A
#
# COMPACT_ATOMS: atom_id res chain seq x y z
N MET A 1 -11.26 -16.27 5.83
CA MET A 1 -10.93 -15.05 5.05
C MET A 1 -10.76 -15.46 3.60
N ARG A 2 -11.33 -14.73 2.62
CA ARG A 2 -11.18 -15.08 1.19
C ARG A 2 -9.97 -14.34 0.63
N TRP A 3 -8.97 -15.11 0.22
CA TRP A 3 -7.74 -14.65 -0.41
C TRP A 3 -7.91 -14.74 -1.94
N PRO A 4 -7.48 -13.75 -2.74
CA PRO A 4 -6.89 -12.44 -2.39
C PRO A 4 -7.88 -11.42 -1.77
N PRO A 5 -7.37 -10.40 -1.06
CA PRO A 5 -8.12 -9.66 -0.03
C PRO A 5 -9.09 -8.62 -0.60
N PHE A 6 -8.96 -8.25 -1.88
CA PHE A 6 -9.92 -7.43 -2.61
C PHE A 6 -9.76 -7.66 -4.12
N GLN A 7 -10.87 -7.88 -4.82
CA GLN A 7 -10.90 -8.09 -6.28
C GLN A 7 -11.86 -7.10 -6.99
N GLY A 8 -12.17 -5.96 -6.37
CA GLY A 8 -13.03 -4.97 -7.00
C GLY A 8 -12.40 -4.38 -8.27
N PRO A 9 -13.21 -3.77 -9.15
CA PRO A 9 -12.79 -3.45 -10.52
C PRO A 9 -11.67 -2.40 -10.61
N ILE A 10 -11.50 -1.57 -9.59
CA ILE A 10 -10.54 -0.47 -9.60
C ILE A 10 -9.17 -0.88 -9.04
N LEU A 11 -9.12 -1.45 -7.84
CA LEU A 11 -7.85 -1.83 -7.19
C LEU A 11 -7.46 -3.28 -7.42
N GLY A 12 -8.40 -4.16 -7.83
CA GLY A 12 -8.14 -5.57 -8.05
C GLY A 12 -6.99 -5.86 -9.03
N PRO A 13 -6.92 -5.21 -10.21
CA PRO A 13 -5.79 -5.38 -11.12
C PRO A 13 -4.44 -4.99 -10.50
N ILE A 14 -4.39 -3.89 -9.74
CA ILE A 14 -3.18 -3.45 -9.05
C ILE A 14 -2.76 -4.46 -7.99
N ILE A 15 -3.70 -4.92 -7.15
CA ILE A 15 -3.42 -5.94 -6.12
C ILE A 15 -2.85 -7.21 -6.75
N LYS A 16 -3.41 -7.66 -7.89
CA LYS A 16 -2.88 -8.83 -8.62
C LYS A 16 -1.44 -8.61 -9.11
N ALA A 17 -1.14 -7.45 -9.69
CA ALA A 17 0.20 -7.12 -10.15
C ALA A 17 1.21 -7.09 -8.99
N LEU A 18 0.83 -6.48 -7.86
CA LEU A 18 1.66 -6.41 -6.66
C LEU A 18 1.94 -7.81 -6.06
N ILE A 19 0.93 -8.68 -6.00
CA ILE A 19 1.09 -10.06 -5.52
C ILE A 19 1.97 -10.87 -6.48
N ALA A 20 1.81 -10.68 -7.79
CA ALA A 20 2.63 -11.39 -8.78
C ALA A 20 4.12 -11.00 -8.69
N ALA A 21 4.42 -9.72 -8.41
CA ALA A 21 5.79 -9.23 -8.35
C ALA A 21 6.50 -9.58 -7.03
N LEU A 22 5.83 -9.43 -5.89
CA LEU A 22 6.47 -9.47 -4.57
C LEU A 22 5.82 -10.45 -3.59
N GLY A 23 4.83 -11.21 -4.05
CA GLY A 23 4.05 -12.10 -3.21
C GLY A 23 3.00 -11.40 -2.35
N PRO A 24 2.24 -12.20 -1.58
CA PRO A 24 1.07 -11.77 -0.82
C PRO A 24 1.40 -11.07 0.50
N ALA A 25 2.63 -11.22 0.97
CA ALA A 25 3.10 -10.68 2.23
C ALA A 25 3.21 -9.16 2.18
N TRP A 26 3.18 -8.54 3.36
CA TRP A 26 3.37 -7.12 3.51
C TRP A 26 4.75 -6.69 3.03
N HIS A 27 4.83 -5.68 2.17
CA HIS A 27 6.09 -5.31 1.49
C HIS A 27 7.07 -4.45 2.32
N ALA A 28 6.85 -4.26 3.63
CA ALA A 28 7.75 -3.46 4.49
C ALA A 28 8.19 -4.07 5.85
N CYS A 29 7.38 -4.87 6.55
CA CYS A 29 7.74 -5.63 7.78
C CYS A 29 7.44 -7.11 7.66
N HIS A 30 6.78 -7.54 6.58
CA HIS A 30 6.64 -8.95 6.22
C HIS A 30 5.90 -9.83 7.26
N SER A 31 5.37 -9.24 8.35
CA SER A 31 4.76 -9.96 9.47
C SER A 31 3.34 -10.48 9.19
N THR A 32 2.69 -10.02 8.12
CA THR A 32 1.32 -10.44 7.77
C THR A 32 1.03 -10.19 6.30
N ILE A 33 -0.18 -10.52 5.88
CA ILE A 33 -0.70 -10.30 4.53
C ILE A 33 -0.99 -8.81 4.30
N GLY A 34 -0.58 -8.29 3.13
CA GLY A 34 -0.94 -6.95 2.69
C GLY A 34 -2.35 -6.89 2.09
N VAL A 35 -3.17 -5.91 2.51
CA VAL A 35 -4.57 -5.76 2.08
C VAL A 35 -4.95 -4.34 1.63
N PHE A 36 -4.08 -3.35 1.85
CA PHE A 36 -4.24 -1.97 1.40
C PHE A 36 -3.28 -1.70 0.26
N VAL A 37 -3.67 -0.96 -0.78
CA VAL A 37 -2.71 -0.48 -1.78
C VAL A 37 -2.21 0.88 -1.33
N ASP A 38 -0.93 0.95 -1.00
CA ASP A 38 -0.29 2.20 -0.59
C ASP A 38 0.31 2.94 -1.79
N HIS A 39 0.31 4.26 -1.68
CA HIS A 39 0.75 5.15 -2.74
C HIS A 39 1.31 6.45 -2.16
N ASP A 40 2.20 7.08 -2.92
CA ASP A 40 2.64 8.44 -2.65
C ASP A 40 1.43 9.41 -2.76
N PRO A 41 1.12 10.19 -1.71
CA PRO A 41 -0.04 11.09 -1.72
C PRO A 41 0.05 12.21 -2.75
N ALA A 42 1.25 12.60 -3.20
CA ALA A 42 1.43 13.69 -4.16
C ALA A 42 1.30 13.23 -5.62
N GLY A 43 2.08 12.21 -6.02
CA GLY A 43 2.14 11.69 -7.39
C GLY A 43 1.26 10.49 -7.66
N LEU A 44 0.59 9.94 -6.64
CA LEU A 44 -0.21 8.72 -6.71
C LEU A 44 0.58 7.48 -7.15
N GLN A 45 1.91 7.51 -7.08
CA GLN A 45 2.75 6.36 -7.43
C GLN A 45 2.51 5.24 -6.42
N VAL A 46 2.17 4.04 -6.88
CA VAL A 46 1.95 2.89 -5.99
C VAL A 46 3.29 2.46 -5.38
N ARG A 47 3.29 2.25 -4.06
CA ARG A 47 4.46 1.80 -3.31
C ARG A 47 4.41 0.32 -2.92
N GLY A 48 3.22 -0.28 -2.82
CA GLY A 48 3.09 -1.70 -2.49
C GLY A 48 1.79 -2.05 -1.77
N LEU A 49 1.73 -3.29 -1.27
CA LEU A 49 0.62 -3.75 -0.43
C LEU A 49 0.91 -3.53 1.03
N LEU A 50 0.00 -2.82 1.72
CA LEU A 50 0.01 -2.60 3.16
C LEU A 50 -0.89 -3.44 4.06
N CYS A 51 -0.41 -3.83 5.24
CA CYS A 51 -1.26 -4.31 6.33
C CYS A 51 -1.91 -3.10 7.02
N ARG A 52 -2.98 -3.31 7.79
CA ARG A 52 -3.73 -2.21 8.42
C ARG A 52 -2.87 -1.35 9.36
N HIS A 53 -2.09 -2.02 10.21
CA HIS A 53 -1.28 -1.35 11.23
C HIS A 53 -0.30 -0.40 10.56
N CYS A 54 0.46 -0.91 9.60
CA CYS A 54 1.48 -0.10 8.96
C CYS A 54 0.91 0.93 8.00
N ASN A 55 -0.22 0.68 7.34
CA ASN A 55 -0.92 1.73 6.59
C ASN A 55 -1.33 2.92 7.49
N THR A 56 -1.44 2.71 8.80
CA THR A 56 -1.76 3.77 9.77
C THR A 56 -0.52 4.40 10.37
N TRP A 57 0.52 3.59 10.60
CA TRP A 57 1.75 4.00 11.29
C TRP A 57 2.80 4.63 10.37
N LEU A 58 2.77 4.30 9.06
CA LEU A 58 3.82 4.66 8.10
C LEU A 58 4.13 6.16 8.13
N GLU A 59 3.10 7.00 8.12
CA GLU A 59 3.21 8.46 8.09
C GLU A 59 3.62 9.09 9.43
N THR A 60 3.43 8.37 10.55
CA THR A 60 3.73 8.87 11.90
C THR A 60 5.02 8.28 12.46
N CYS A 61 5.69 7.42 11.71
CA CYS A 61 6.94 6.81 12.14
C CYS A 61 8.06 7.87 12.15
N PRO A 62 8.91 7.94 13.20
CA PRO A 62 10.02 8.89 13.23
C PRO A 62 11.14 8.63 12.21
N HIS A 63 11.12 7.47 11.53
CA HIS A 63 12.10 7.07 10.51
C HIS A 63 13.58 7.25 10.92
N SER A 64 13.95 6.78 12.12
CA SER A 64 15.35 6.71 12.53
C SER A 64 16.19 5.85 11.57
N THR A 65 17.52 5.99 11.60
CA THR A 65 18.44 5.18 10.78
C THR A 65 18.14 3.68 10.90
N GLY A 66 18.04 2.99 9.76
CA GLY A 66 17.69 1.56 9.67
C GLY A 66 16.20 1.24 9.83
N CYS A 67 15.33 2.25 9.78
CA CYS A 67 13.89 2.06 9.84
C CYS A 67 13.35 1.46 8.53
N ALA A 68 12.86 0.22 8.59
CA ALA A 68 12.26 -0.46 7.45
C ALA A 68 11.10 0.32 6.78
N TRP A 69 10.33 1.09 7.57
CA TRP A 69 9.30 1.98 7.02
C TRP A 69 9.90 3.15 6.24
N GLY A 70 11.00 3.73 6.69
CA GLY A 70 11.68 4.82 5.99
C GLY A 70 12.34 4.31 4.70
N ASP A 71 12.99 3.15 4.77
CA ASP A 71 13.57 2.50 3.60
C ASP A 71 12.51 2.16 2.56
N TYR A 72 11.34 1.66 2.99
CA TYR A 72 10.19 1.43 2.10
C TYR A 72 9.68 2.69 1.41
N LEU A 73 9.58 3.81 2.13
CA LEU A 73 9.14 5.10 1.56
C LEU A 73 10.12 5.61 0.51
N ASN A 74 11.42 5.51 0.80
CA ASN A 74 12.49 6.01 -0.07
C ASN A 74 12.74 5.06 -1.25
N ASN A 75 12.59 3.76 -1.05
CA ASN A 75 12.89 2.70 -2.01
C ASN A 75 11.65 1.82 -2.22
N SER A 76 10.63 2.38 -2.87
CA SER A 76 9.42 1.63 -3.20
C SER A 76 9.77 0.32 -3.93
N PRO A 77 9.45 -0.85 -3.35
CA PRO A 77 9.85 -2.14 -3.91
C PRO A 77 9.16 -2.45 -5.24
N VAL A 78 8.11 -1.70 -5.60
CA VAL A 78 7.36 -1.84 -6.86
C VAL A 78 7.51 -0.64 -7.79
N ALA A 79 8.47 0.26 -7.54
CA ALA A 79 8.71 1.42 -8.40
C ALA A 79 8.88 1.02 -9.88
N HIS A 80 9.58 -0.09 -10.12
CA HIS A 80 9.83 -0.65 -11.45
C HIS A 80 8.57 -1.10 -12.20
N LEU A 81 7.44 -1.32 -11.52
CA LEU A 81 6.17 -1.68 -12.17
C LEU A 81 5.43 -0.49 -12.77
N GLY A 82 5.83 0.75 -12.46
CA GLY A 82 5.21 1.96 -13.01
C GLY A 82 3.71 2.11 -12.72
N LEU A 83 3.21 1.49 -11.64
CA LEU A 83 1.78 1.48 -11.30
C LEU A 83 1.34 2.80 -10.66
N THR A 84 0.21 3.35 -11.12
CA THR A 84 -0.41 4.56 -10.56
C THR A 84 -1.71 4.24 -9.83
N TYR A 85 -1.89 4.83 -8.65
CA TYR A 85 -3.08 4.67 -7.83
C TYR A 85 -4.27 5.41 -8.46
N PRO A 86 -5.42 4.75 -8.70
CA PRO A 86 -6.53 5.39 -9.38
C PRO A 86 -7.17 6.47 -8.51
N ARG A 87 -7.24 7.70 -9.02
CA ARG A 87 -7.88 8.83 -8.31
C ARG A 87 -9.34 8.54 -7.93
N ALA A 88 -10.04 7.76 -8.75
CA ALA A 88 -11.41 7.27 -8.47
C ALA A 88 -11.51 6.39 -7.20
N ALA A 89 -10.43 5.75 -6.77
CA ALA A 89 -10.38 5.00 -5.52
C ALA A 89 -10.20 5.89 -4.28
N ILE A 90 -9.67 7.12 -4.43
CA ILE A 90 -9.50 8.08 -3.34
C ILE A 90 -10.85 8.66 -2.91
N SER A 91 -11.67 9.05 -3.89
CA SER A 91 -12.99 9.67 -3.66
C SER A 91 -14.01 8.74 -2.98
N ARG A 92 -13.71 7.44 -2.89
CA ARG A 92 -14.55 6.43 -2.23
C ARG A 92 -14.17 6.13 -0.78
N LYS A 93 -13.08 6.73 -0.26
CA LYS A 93 -12.87 6.68 1.20
C LYS A 93 -14.04 7.46 1.83
N PRO A 94 -14.86 6.84 2.70
CA PRO A 94 -15.88 7.58 3.41
C PRO A 94 -15.17 8.73 4.13
N ARG A 95 -15.66 9.97 3.94
CA ARG A 95 -15.27 11.09 4.79
C ARG A 95 -15.40 10.59 6.22
N ARG A 96 -14.32 10.65 7.02
CA ARG A 96 -14.44 10.53 8.46
C ARG A 96 -15.44 11.62 8.86
N SER A 97 -16.65 11.24 9.23
CA SER A 97 -17.57 12.15 9.89
C SER A 97 -16.85 12.64 11.13
N GLY A 98 -16.49 13.93 11.14
CA GLY A 98 -15.95 14.58 12.31
C GLY A 98 -16.96 14.47 13.44
N ALA A 99 -16.46 14.09 14.62
CA ALA A 99 -17.14 14.29 15.89
C ALA A 99 -17.22 15.78 16.22
#